data_AF-A0AAW2LTQ0-F1
#
_entry.id   AF-A0AAW2LTQ0-F1
#
_cell.length_a   1.000
_cell.length_b   1.000
_cell.length_c   1.000
_cell.angle_alpha   90.00
_cell.angle_beta   90.00
_cell.angle_gamma   90.00
#
_symmetry.space_group_name_H-M   'P 1'
#
loop_
_entity.id
_entity.type
_entity.pdbx_description
1 polymer ?
#
loop_
_entity_poly.entity_id
_entity_poly.type
_entity_poly.pdbx_seq_one_letter_code
_entity_poly.pdbx_strand_id
1 'polypeptide(L)'
;MRLKIQMPSLCSSSGPTLVEANSTGFGLIYDSVENAKKYEPKYRLIRNGLDTKVEKSRKQMKERKEQSKERSAVLRRQRLEMRKAGKKK
;
A
#
# COMPACT_ATOMS: atom_id res chain seq x y z
N MET A 1 21.27 35.60 14.79
CA MET A 1 22.19 34.81 15.65
C MET A 1 22.49 33.49 14.94
N ARG A 2 23.73 33.33 14.45
CA ARG A 2 24.18 32.15 13.71
C ARG A 2 24.32 30.95 14.66
N LEU A 3 23.43 29.98 14.54
CA LEU A 3 23.58 28.68 15.19
C LEU A 3 24.67 27.88 14.45
N LYS A 4 25.89 27.89 14.98
CA LYS A 4 26.94 26.93 14.61
C LYS A 4 26.57 25.59 15.24
N ILE A 5 26.02 24.68 14.44
CA ILE A 5 25.91 23.28 14.80
C ILE A 5 27.29 22.66 14.54
N GLN A 6 28.05 22.52 15.61
CA GLN A 6 29.31 21.78 15.66
C GLN A 6 29.00 20.29 15.39
N MET A 7 29.49 19.75 14.28
CA MET A 7 29.49 18.29 14.07
C MET A 7 30.69 17.68 14.81
N PRO A 8 30.50 16.62 15.62
CA PRO A 8 31.61 15.88 16.17
C PRO A 8 32.23 14.99 15.08
N SER A 9 33.46 15.32 14.71
CA SER A 9 34.37 14.43 13.99
C SER A 9 34.74 13.27 14.91
N LEU A 10 34.31 12.04 14.59
CA LEU A 10 34.94 10.78 15.00
C LEU A 10 34.16 9.61 14.40
N CYS A 11 34.78 8.93 13.42
CA CYS A 11 35.04 7.50 13.51
C CYS A 11 35.81 7.07 12.25
N SER A 12 37.05 6.65 12.45
CA SER A 12 37.91 6.07 11.42
C SER A 12 37.27 4.81 10.86
N SER A 13 36.77 4.89 9.62
CA SER A 13 36.25 3.75 8.88
C SER A 13 37.41 2.86 8.41
N SER A 14 37.87 1.93 9.23
CA SER A 14 38.34 0.65 8.70
C SER A 14 37.11 -0.09 8.17
N GLY A 15 36.71 0.27 6.94
CA GLY A 15 35.63 -0.39 6.23
C GLY A 15 35.94 -1.88 6.02
N PRO A 16 34.91 -2.72 5.80
CA PRO A 16 35.09 -4.13 5.54
C PRO A 16 36.05 -4.33 4.37
N THR A 17 37.11 -5.11 4.62
CA THR A 17 38.10 -5.51 3.62
C THR A 17 37.40 -6.15 2.43
N LEU A 18 37.71 -5.60 1.24
CA LEU A 18 37.25 -6.00 -0.08
C LEU A 18 37.33 -7.53 -0.27
N VAL A 19 36.22 -8.21 -0.03
CA VAL A 19 35.94 -9.46 -0.73
C VAL A 19 35.29 -9.00 -2.03
N GLU A 20 35.96 -9.23 -3.16
CA GLU A 20 35.40 -8.99 -4.49
C GLU A 20 34.21 -9.95 -4.70
N ALA A 21 33.06 -9.55 -4.16
CA ALA A 21 31.81 -10.26 -4.31
C ALA A 21 31.23 -9.90 -5.67
N ASN A 22 31.43 -10.78 -6.65
CA ASN A 22 30.71 -10.73 -7.93
C ASN A 22 29.21 -10.94 -7.65
N SER A 23 28.47 -9.85 -7.45
CA SER A 23 27.02 -9.89 -7.28
C SER A 23 26.38 -10.32 -8.60
N THR A 24 25.78 -11.51 -8.63
CA THR A 24 24.98 -11.96 -9.77
C THR A 24 23.53 -11.50 -9.60
N GLY A 25 22.96 -10.92 -10.66
CA GLY A 25 21.59 -10.41 -10.68
C GLY A 25 20.88 -10.82 -11.95
N PHE A 26 19.57 -11.03 -11.86
CA PHE A 26 18.70 -11.27 -13.01
C PHE A 26 17.97 -9.99 -13.38
N GLY A 27 17.94 -9.66 -14.67
CA GLY A 27 17.23 -8.51 -15.23
C GLY A 27 16.30 -8.94 -16.36
N LEU A 28 15.17 -8.27 -16.48
CA LEU A 28 14.26 -8.41 -17.63
C LEU A 28 14.34 -7.11 -18.44
N ILE A 29 14.54 -7.24 -19.75
CA ILE A 29 14.59 -6.11 -20.69
C ILE A 29 13.31 -6.15 -21.52
N TYR A 30 12.63 -5.02 -21.61
CA TYR A 30 11.44 -4.85 -22.45
C TYR A 30 11.67 -3.71 -23.44
N ASP A 31 11.13 -3.85 -24.65
CA ASP A 31 11.27 -2.83 -25.70
C ASP A 31 10.49 -1.55 -25.40
N SER A 32 9.38 -1.65 -24.65
CA SER A 32 8.50 -0.52 -24.35
C SER A 32 8.08 -0.46 -22.87
N VAL A 33 7.81 0.75 -22.39
CA VAL A 33 7.34 1.01 -21.02
C VAL A 33 5.94 0.44 -20.79
N GLU A 34 5.12 0.33 -21.85
CA GLU A 34 3.79 -0.26 -21.78
C GLU A 34 3.85 -1.76 -21.50
N ASN A 35 4.81 -2.45 -22.11
CA ASN A 35 5.02 -3.88 -21.87
C ASN A 35 5.46 -4.12 -20.43
N ALA A 36 6.38 -3.29 -19.91
CA ALA A 36 6.80 -3.36 -18.52
C ALA A 36 5.60 -3.23 -17.54
N LYS A 37 4.65 -2.33 -17.81
CA LYS A 37 3.45 -2.14 -16.95
C LYS A 37 2.49 -3.33 -16.97
N LYS A 38 2.41 -4.07 -18.08
CA LYS A 38 1.49 -5.22 -18.23
C LYS A 38 2.02 -6.47 -17.52
N TYR A 39 3.32 -6.73 -17.63
CA TYR A 39 3.91 -7.98 -17.18
C TYR A 39 4.57 -7.89 -15.78
N GLU A 40 5.06 -6.71 -15.37
CA GLU A 40 5.69 -6.59 -14.05
C GLU A 40 4.65 -6.53 -12.92
N PRO A 41 4.92 -7.22 -11.80
CA PRO A 41 4.13 -7.07 -10.59
C PRO A 41 4.09 -5.62 -10.10
N LYS A 42 2.91 -5.18 -9.65
CA LYS A 42 2.65 -3.81 -9.18
C LYS A 42 3.66 -3.26 -8.15
N TYR A 43 4.20 -4.12 -7.28
CA TYR A 43 5.19 -3.68 -6.28
C TYR A 43 6.52 -3.23 -6.89
N ARG A 44 6.94 -3.79 -8.03
CA ARG A 44 8.15 -3.36 -8.75
C ARG A 44 7.94 -2.04 -9.46
N LEU A 45 6.75 -1.83 -10.03
CA LEU A 45 6.36 -0.55 -10.64
C LEU A 45 6.41 0.60 -9.63
N ILE A 46 5.94 0.36 -8.39
CA ILE A 46 5.99 1.36 -7.31
C ILE A 46 7.44 1.68 -6.91
N ARG A 47 8.32 0.67 -6.84
CA ARG A 47 9.74 0.89 -6.51
C ARG A 47 10.46 1.70 -7.60
N ASN A 48 10.10 1.48 -8.86
CA ASN A 48 10.67 2.18 -10.00
C ASN A 48 9.98 3.52 -10.30
N GLY A 49 8.98 3.93 -9.50
CA GLY A 49 8.29 5.22 -9.66
C GLY A 49 7.28 5.28 -10.82
N LEU A 50 6.92 4.14 -11.41
CA LEU A 50 5.98 4.07 -12.55
C LEU A 50 4.50 3.98 -12.13
N ASP A 51 4.22 3.65 -10.86
CA ASP A 51 2.86 3.53 -10.32
C ASP A 51 2.79 4.06 -8.88
N THR A 52 1.59 4.47 -8.46
CA THR A 52 1.31 5.01 -7.13
C THR A 52 1.05 3.90 -6.11
N LYS A 53 1.49 4.15 -4.87
CA LYS A 53 1.26 3.24 -3.76
C LYS A 53 -0.22 3.24 -3.39
N VAL A 54 -0.79 2.05 -3.22
CA VAL A 54 -2.13 1.90 -2.66
C VAL A 54 -2.04 1.99 -1.14
N GLU A 55 -2.58 3.06 -0.57
CA GLU A 55 -2.54 3.32 0.88
C GLU A 55 -3.63 2.58 1.67
N LYS A 56 -4.56 1.93 0.98
CA LYS A 56 -5.70 1.25 1.63
C LYS A 56 -5.24 0.00 2.36
N SER A 57 -5.39 0.00 3.69
CA SER A 57 -5.12 -1.15 4.53
C SER A 57 -6.19 -2.25 4.39
N ARG A 58 -5.76 -3.52 4.48
CA ARG A 58 -6.64 -4.69 4.49
C ARG A 58 -7.68 -4.64 5.62
N LYS A 59 -7.34 -4.03 6.77
CA LYS A 59 -8.24 -3.86 7.92
C LYS A 59 -9.44 -2.97 7.57
N GLN A 60 -9.17 -1.79 7.01
CA GLN A 60 -10.21 -0.83 6.60
C GLN A 60 -11.16 -1.39 5.52
N MET A 61 -10.65 -2.23 4.62
CA MET A 61 -11.50 -2.89 3.61
C MET A 61 -12.45 -3.92 4.23
N LYS A 62 -11.99 -4.69 5.22
CA LYS A 62 -12.84 -5.67 5.92
C LYS A 62 -13.89 -4.98 6.78
N GLU A 63 -13.50 -3.95 7.53
CA GLU A 63 -14.43 -3.18 8.39
C GLU A 63 -15.55 -2.52 7.57
N ARG A 64 -15.21 -1.85 6.45
CA ARG A 64 -16.23 -1.27 5.56
C ARG A 64 -17.19 -2.32 4.99
N LYS A 65 -16.69 -3.50 4.63
CA LYS A 65 -17.53 -4.60 4.13
C LYS A 65 -18.51 -5.06 5.21
N GLU A 66 -18.04 -5.22 6.45
CA GLU A 66 -18.88 -5.68 7.55
C GLU A 66 -19.93 -4.63 7.95
N GLN A 67 -19.53 -3.36 8.02
CA GLN A 67 -20.47 -2.24 8.24
C GLN A 67 -21.54 -2.14 7.15
N SER A 68 -21.20 -2.43 5.89
CA SER A 68 -22.18 -2.43 4.79
C SER A 68 -23.23 -3.53 4.95
N LYS A 69 -22.82 -4.72 5.39
CA LYS A 69 -23.74 -5.84 5.65
C LYS A 69 -24.68 -5.52 6.81
N GLU A 70 -24.14 -5.01 7.91
CA GLU A 70 -24.92 -4.68 9.10
C GLU A 70 -25.95 -3.59 8.79
N ARG A 71 -25.53 -2.49 8.13
CA ARG A 71 -26.45 -1.44 7.67
C ARG A 71 -27.56 -1.99 6.78
N SER A 72 -27.23 -2.90 5.87
CA SER A 72 -28.22 -3.53 4.99
C SER A 72 -29.23 -4.38 5.76
N ALA A 73 -28.79 -5.12 6.79
CA ALA A 73 -29.65 -5.92 7.64
C ALA A 73 -30.61 -5.05 8.48
N VAL A 74 -30.09 -3.98 9.10
CA VAL A 74 -30.90 -3.02 9.88
C VAL A 74 -31.96 -2.34 9.01
N LEU A 75 -31.57 -1.83 7.85
CA LEU A 75 -32.51 -1.19 6.90
C LEU A 75 -33.61 -2.16 6.45
N ARG A 76 -33.27 -3.43 6.23
CA ARG A 76 -34.25 -4.47 5.87
C ARG A 76 -35.25 -4.70 7.00
N ARG A 77 -34.80 -4.79 8.26
CA ARG A 77 -35.69 -4.96 9.43
C ARG A 77 -36.63 -3.77 9.58
N GLN A 78 -36.11 -2.53 9.52
CA GLN A 78 -36.93 -1.31 9.60
C GLN A 78 -38.01 -1.27 8.50
N ARG A 79 -37.66 -1.60 7.26
CA ARG A 79 -38.62 -1.68 6.15
C ARG A 79 -39.74 -2.70 6.40
N LEU A 80 -39.41 -3.85 6.99
CA LEU A 80 -40.40 -4.88 7.32
C LEU A 80 -41.36 -4.40 8.41
N GLU A 81 -40.87 -3.72 9.44
CA GLU A 81 -41.71 -3.15 10.50
C GLU A 81 -42.66 -2.08 9.95
N MET A 82 -42.18 -1.17 9.10
CA MET A 82 -43.04 -0.18 8.43
C MET A 82 -44.12 -0.85 7.56
N ARG A 83 -43.80 -1.95 6.85
CA ARG A 83 -44.78 -2.73 6.07
C ARG A 83 -45.86 -3.37 6.94
N LYS A 84 -45.52 -3.83 8.15
CA LYS A 84 -46.50 -4.41 9.09
C LYS A 84 -47.43 -3.34 9.64
N ALA A 85 -46.90 -2.17 10.00
CA ALA A 85 -47.69 -1.04 10.51
C ALA A 85 -48.71 -0.55 9.46
N GLY A 86 -48.35 -0.53 8.17
CA GLY A 86 -49.26 -0.15 7.09
C GLY A 86 -50.37 -1.17 6.78
N LYS A 87 -50.25 -2.43 7.21
CA LYS A 87 -51.27 -3.48 7.01
C LYS A 87 -52.29 -3.58 8.16
N LYS A 88 -52.08 -2.87 9.27
CA LYS A 88 -52.98 -2.86 10.45
C LYS A 88 -54.08 -1.80 10.38
N LYS A 89 -54.37 -1.27 9.18
CA LYS A 89 -55.51 -0.38 8.92
C LYS A 89 -56.47 -1.06 7.96
#